data_AF-A0A952GSB0-F1
#
_entry.id   AF-A0A952GSB0-F1
#
_cell.length_a   1.000
_cell.length_b   1.000
_cell.length_c   1.000
_cell.angle_alpha   90.00
_cell.angle_beta   90.00
_cell.angle_gamma   90.00
#
_symmetry.space_group_name_H-M   'P 1'
#
loop_
_entity.id
_entity.type
_entity.pdbx_description
1 polymer ?
#
loop_
_entity_poly.entity_id
_entity_poly.type
_entity_poly.pdbx_seq_one_letter_code
_entity_poly.pdbx_strand_id
1 'polypeptide(L)' 'MRVITSLLGLAMVLMGGVWILQGLNLAFRVGFMVGDKHWVVYGAILALVGLCEIVWSNTRSRTVAVPTREPTVH' A
#
# COMPACT_ATOMS: atom_id res chain seq x y z
N MET A 1 1.88 15.91 0.74
CA MET A 1 2.35 14.68 1.41
C MET A 1 1.69 13.37 0.90
N ARG A 2 0.61 13.41 0.11
CA ARG A 2 -0.12 12.20 -0.36
C ARG A 2 0.73 11.22 -1.17
N VAL A 3 1.63 11.73 -2.04
CA VAL A 3 2.53 10.89 -2.84
C VAL A 3 3.50 10.10 -1.95
N ILE A 4 3.98 10.70 -0.86
CA ILE A 4 4.91 10.05 0.08
C ILE A 4 4.19 8.93 0.83
N THR A 5 2.95 9.15 1.30
CA THR A 5 2.16 8.09 1.95
C THR A 5 1.83 6.95 0.98
N SER A 6 1.45 7.26 -0.26
CA SER A 6 1.21 6.24 -1.29
C SER A 6 2.47 5.44 -1.64
N LEU A 7 3.63 6.10 -1.73
CA LEU A 7 4.91 5.43 -1.97
C LEU A 7 5.33 4.55 -0.78
N LEU A 8 5.11 5.02 0.45
CA LEU A 8 5.41 4.26 1.66
C LEU A 8 4.54 3.00 1.75
N GLY A 9 3.23 3.13 1.55
CA GLY A 9 2.32 1.99 1.49
C GLY A 9 2.69 1.02 0.36
N LEU A 10 3.10 1.52 -0.81
CA LEU A 10 3.52 0.67 -1.92
C LEU A 10 4.80 -0.11 -1.58
N ALA A 11 5.76 0.54 -0.93
CA ALA A 11 6.97 -0.12 -0.44
C ALA A 11 6.65 -1.22 0.58
N MET A 12 5.70 -0.99 1.50
CA MET A 12 5.24 -2.00 2.46
C MET A 12 4.59 -3.20 1.77
N VAL A 13 3.78 -2.98 0.74
CA VAL A 13 3.16 -4.06 -0.06
C VAL A 13 4.22 -4.87 -0.80
N LEU A 14 5.21 -4.21 -1.41
CA LEU A 14 6.30 -4.87 -2.11
C LEU A 14 7.17 -5.70 -1.15
N MET A 15 7.50 -5.16 0.02
CA MET A 15 8.24 -5.90 1.06
C MET A 15 7.45 -7.09 1.60
N GLY A 16 6.17 -6.90 1.89
CA GLY A 16 5.28 -7.99 2.31
C GLY A 16 5.15 -9.08 1.25
N GLY A 17 5.08 -8.71 -0.02
CA GLY A 17 5.15 -9.62 -1.15
C GLY A 17 6.44 -10.42 -1.17
N VAL A 18 7.59 -9.77 -1.01
CA VAL A 18 8.90 -10.46 -0.93
C VAL A 18 8.93 -11.48 0.22
N TRP A 19 8.40 -11.16 1.40
CA TRP A 19 8.30 -12.10 2.51
C TRP A 19 7.35 -13.27 2.24
N ILE A 20 6.23 -13.04 1.56
CA ILE A 20 5.32 -14.11 1.11
C ILE A 20 6.04 -15.04 0.12
N LEU A 21 6.71 -14.49 -0.90
CA LEU A 21 7.41 -15.31 -1.89
C LEU A 21 8.59 -16.08 -1.29
N GLN A 22 9.32 -15.51 -0.32
CA GLN A 22 10.38 -16.21 0.41
C GLN A 22 9.82 -17.32 1.31
N GLY A 23 8.75 -17.04 2.06
CA GLY A 23 8.07 -18.03 2.91
C GLY A 23 7.47 -19.20 2.12
N LEU A 24 7.01 -18.96 0.88
CA LEU A 24 6.52 -19.98 -0.05
C LEU A 24 7.63 -20.74 -0.79
N ASN A 25 8.91 -20.45 -0.52
CA ASN A 25 10.06 -21.04 -1.22
C ASN A 25 10.09 -20.75 -2.74
N LEU A 26 9.34 -19.72 -3.17
CA LEU A 26 9.07 -19.45 -4.58
C LEU A 26 10.06 -18.42 -5.17
N ALA A 27 10.50 -17.43 -4.39
CA ALA A 27 11.54 -16.49 -4.80
C ALA A 27 12.57 -16.22 -3.70
N PHE A 28 13.81 -15.92 -4.12
CA PHE A 28 14.98 -15.67 -3.26
C PHE A 28 15.25 -16.77 -2.22
N ARG A 29 15.67 -17.95 -2.71
CA ARG A 29 16.05 -19.13 -1.90
C ARG A 29 17.38 -18.95 -1.13
N VAL A 30 17.67 -17.74 -0.67
CA VAL A 30 18.95 -17.38 -0.04
C VAL A 30 18.64 -16.75 1.31
N GLY A 31 18.73 -17.52 2.39
CA GLY A 31 18.57 -17.03 3.76
C GLY A 31 17.72 -17.93 4.67
N PHE A 32 17.76 -17.61 5.97
CA PHE A 32 17.13 -18.36 7.08
C PHE A 32 15.58 -18.33 7.07
N MET A 33 14.95 -17.53 6.22
CA MET A 33 13.49 -17.26 6.20
C MET A 33 12.73 -18.10 5.17
N VAL A 34 13.44 -18.86 4.35
CA VAL A 34 12.91 -19.55 3.17
C VAL A 34 12.28 -20.90 3.56
N GLY A 35 10.99 -21.06 3.30
CA GLY A 35 10.24 -22.30 3.60
C GLY A 35 9.46 -22.29 4.92
N ASP A 36 9.48 -21.18 5.66
CA ASP A 36 8.73 -21.04 6.92
C ASP A 36 7.40 -20.31 6.70
N LYS A 37 6.28 -20.98 7.00
CA LYS A 37 4.92 -20.44 6.81
C LYS A 37 4.65 -19.20 7.68
N HIS A 38 5.41 -19.02 8.75
CA HIS A 38 5.35 -17.84 9.61
C HIS A 38 5.61 -16.54 8.81
N TRP A 39 6.59 -16.56 7.89
CA TRP A 39 6.92 -15.38 7.07
C TRP A 39 5.84 -15.05 6.04
N VAL A 40 5.11 -16.06 5.56
CA VAL A 40 3.93 -15.85 4.69
C VAL A 40 2.85 -15.09 5.44
N VAL A 41 2.58 -15.46 6.70
CA VAL A 41 1.57 -14.79 7.53
C VAL A 41 1.99 -13.35 7.83
N TYR A 42 3.24 -13.13 8.25
CA TYR A 42 3.73 -11.77 8.52
C TYR A 42 3.75 -10.89 7.27
N GLY A 43 4.17 -11.44 6.13
CA GLY A 43 4.13 -10.73 4.84
C GLY A 43 2.72 -10.40 4.39
N ALA A 44 1.75 -11.32 4.58
CA ALA A 44 0.35 -11.09 4.26
C ALA A 44 -0.26 -9.98 5.12
N ILE A 45 0.02 -9.97 6.43
CA ILE A 45 -0.43 -8.90 7.33
C ILE A 45 0.18 -7.56 6.91
N LEU A 46 1.48 -7.51 6.62
CA LEU A 46 2.16 -6.28 6.20
C LEU A 46 1.59 -5.73 4.88
N ALA A 47 1.36 -6.62 3.90
CA ALA A 47 0.76 -6.25 2.61
C ALA A 47 -0.67 -5.73 2.78
N LEU A 48 -1.48 -6.36 3.64
CA LEU A 48 -2.83 -5.89 3.98
C LEU A 48 -2.81 -4.50 4.60
N VAL A 49 -1.92 -4.25 5.58
CA VAL A 49 -1.80 -2.95 6.24
C VAL A 49 -1.36 -1.88 5.24
N GLY A 50 -0.36 -2.16 4.39
CA GLY A 50 0.09 -1.23 3.35
C GLY A 50 -1.01 -0.89 2.34
N LEU A 51 -1.81 -1.89 1.93
CA LEU A 51 -2.96 -1.70 1.04
C LEU A 51 -4.05 -0.83 1.69
N CYS A 52 -4.38 -1.10 2.96
CA CYS A 52 -5.32 -0.29 3.73
C CYS A 52 -4.88 1.19 3.82
N GLU A 53 -3.60 1.44 4.05
CA GLU A 53 -3.05 2.80 4.14
C GLU A 53 -3.15 3.55 2.80
N ILE A 54 -2.83 2.88 1.69
CA ILE A 54 -3.00 3.43 0.33
C ILE A 54 -4.47 3.78 0.06
N VAL A 55 -5.39 2.85 0.33
CA VAL A 55 -6.84 3.04 0.10
C VAL A 55 -7.38 4.19 0.94
N TRP A 56 -7.00 4.26 2.22
CA TRP A 56 -7.40 5.34 3.13
C TRP A 56 -6.91 6.71 2.66
N SER A 57 -5.63 6.79 2.28
CA SER A 57 -5.02 8.04 1.79
C SER A 57 -5.69 8.50 0.47
N ASN A 58 -6.07 7.58 -0.41
CA ASN A 58 -6.74 7.90 -1.67
C ASN A 58 -8.19 8.36 -1.47
N THR A 59 -8.91 7.78 -0.51
CA THR A 59 -10.34 8.07 -0.27
C THR A 59 -10.58 9.49 0.27
N ARG A 60 -9.61 10.08 0.99
CA ARG A 60 -9.71 11.48 1.47
C ARG A 60 -9.53 12.55 0.39
N SER A 61 -9.24 12.19 -0.86
CA SER A 61 -8.88 13.15 -1.91
C SER A 61 -10.04 13.78 -2.67
N ARG A 62 -11.30 13.60 -2.26
CA ARG A 62 -12.43 14.35 -2.82
C ARG A 62 -12.41 15.81 -2.34
N THR A 63 -11.57 16.62 -2.96
CA THR A 63 -11.75 18.07 -2.97
C THR A 63 -13.06 18.33 -3.71
N VAL A 64 -14.08 18.74 -2.96
CA VAL A 64 -15.35 19.21 -3.52
C VAL A 64 -15.01 20.42 -4.38
N ALA A 65 -15.19 20.29 -5.70
CA ALA A 65 -15.14 21.44 -6.59
C ALA A 65 -16.26 22.38 -6.16
N VAL A 66 -15.92 23.54 -5.61
CA VAL A 66 -16.88 24.61 -5.35
C VAL A 66 -17.19 25.24 -6.70
N PRO A 67 -18.41 25.12 -7.25
CA PRO A 67 -18.77 25.84 -8.46
C PRO A 67 -18.82 27.33 -8.13
N THR A 68 -17.85 28.09 -8.62
CA THR A 68 -17.90 29.55 -8.63
C THR A 68 -19.07 29.98 -9.50
N ARG A 69 -20.17 30.42 -8.89
CA ARG A 69 -21.22 31.14 -9.61
C ARG A 69 -20.61 32.45 -10.13
N GLU A 70 -20.57 32.61 -11.44
CA GLU A 70 -20.29 33.89 -12.09
C GLU A 70 -21.33 34.93 -11.64
N PRO A 71 -20.94 36.11 -11.16
CA PRO A 71 -21.88 37.19 -10.97
C PRO A 71 -22.15 37.83 -12.33
N THR A 72 -23.25 37.44 -12.97
CA THR A 72 -23.84 38.23 -14.06
C THR A 72 -24.36 39.53 -13.48
N VAL A 73 -23.56 40.59 -13.55
CA VAL A 73 -24.02 41.96 -13.27
C VAL A 73 -24.34 42.61 -14.61
N HIS A 74 -25.65 42.75 -14.84
CA HIS A 74 -26.28 43.58 -15.87
C HIS A 74 -26.10 45.07 -15.56
#